data_AF-A0A954GUE3-F1
#
_entry.id   AF-A0A954GUE3-F1
#
_cell.length_a   1.000
_cell.length_b   1.000
_cell.length_c   1.000
_cell.angle_alpha   90.00
_cell.angle_beta   90.00
_cell.angle_gamma   90.00
#
_symmetry.space_group_name_H-M   'P 1'
#
loop_
_entity.id
_entity.type
_entity.pdbx_description
1 polymer ?
#
loop_
_entity_poly.entity_id
_entity_poly.type
_entity_poly.pdbx_seq_one_letter_code
_entity_poly.pdbx_strand_id
1 'polypeptide(L)'
;WLGYLQLCMKMARAIRKMHLTGLAHSDLSSKNVLVDPKGGNCAVIDIDSLVVPRRFAPDVLGTPGYIAPEVLATQRLPVGDPNRKLPEISTDLHALPVLIYEYLLRRHPLRGPKVNSVDSAEEDEFLSMGPKALFIEHPTDKSNQPREGIKVPVDTLGPTGGINDRLYLPGLFRQAFVDGLHNPPRRPTAQMWEQALYRTADLLIPCGNGSCPEKWFVYIEGQSQQCPWCNWKLNEPLPVLDFMFAPRKGQYREEGHCLVGFNQRPLNLWHVNRGIYPTEGVDRTTQAYVAKHQGQWILINKHLDTMISPSGNPVPKGQACVLKEGSEILLSNDDKGRMVSIRMVR
;
A
#
# COMPACT_ATOMS: atom_id res chain seq x y z
N TRP A 1 3.14 10.96 -7.46
CA TRP A 1 2.87 9.88 -6.50
C TRP A 1 1.76 8.90 -6.89
N LEU A 2 0.51 9.34 -7.11
CA LEU A 2 -0.65 8.45 -7.39
C LEU A 2 -0.39 7.34 -8.44
N GLY A 3 0.25 7.66 -9.57
CA GLY A 3 0.56 6.65 -10.61
C GLY A 3 1.48 5.52 -10.12
N TYR A 4 2.45 5.83 -9.24
CA TYR A 4 3.30 4.82 -8.61
C TYR A 4 2.52 3.95 -7.62
N LEU A 5 1.58 4.53 -6.88
CA LEU A 5 0.71 3.77 -5.99
C LEU A 5 -0.17 2.78 -6.78
N GLN A 6 -0.76 3.22 -7.88
CA GLN A 6 -1.56 2.37 -8.79
C GLN A 6 -0.73 1.25 -9.42
N LEU A 7 0.50 1.56 -9.81
CA LEU A 7 1.47 0.59 -10.30
C LEU A 7 1.78 -0.47 -9.24
N CYS A 8 2.07 -0.07 -8.01
CA CYS A 8 2.31 -1.00 -6.92
C CYS A 8 1.10 -1.91 -6.67
N MET A 9 -0.13 -1.40 -6.79
CA MET A 9 -1.34 -2.23 -6.62
C MET A 9 -1.40 -3.33 -7.68
N LYS A 10 -1.15 -2.99 -8.94
CA LYS A 10 -1.17 -3.95 -10.06
C LYS A 10 -0.03 -4.96 -9.96
N MET A 11 1.15 -4.53 -9.48
CA MET A 11 2.29 -5.40 -9.23
C MET A 11 1.98 -6.40 -8.11
N ALA A 12 1.56 -5.93 -6.93
CA ALA A 12 1.20 -6.79 -5.80
C ALA A 12 0.10 -7.79 -6.18
N ARG A 13 -0.87 -7.36 -6.99
CA ARG A 13 -1.89 -8.21 -7.57
C ARG A 13 -1.32 -9.31 -8.48
N ALA A 14 -0.45 -8.95 -9.42
CA ALA A 14 0.16 -9.92 -10.34
C ALA A 14 0.93 -11.00 -9.57
N ILE A 15 1.73 -10.58 -8.59
CA ILE A 15 2.49 -11.49 -7.71
C ILE A 15 1.55 -12.36 -6.87
N ARG A 16 0.48 -11.79 -6.29
CA ARG A 16 -0.54 -12.57 -5.58
C ARG A 16 -1.11 -13.68 -6.46
N LYS A 17 -1.49 -13.37 -7.70
CA LYS A 17 -2.05 -14.38 -8.62
C LYS A 17 -1.06 -15.50 -8.90
N MET A 18 0.20 -15.16 -9.18
CA MET A 18 1.27 -16.12 -9.41
C MET A 18 1.46 -17.04 -8.19
N HIS A 19 1.53 -16.47 -6.99
CA HIS A 19 1.70 -17.22 -5.75
C HIS A 19 0.50 -18.13 -5.44
N LEU A 20 -0.73 -17.69 -5.72
CA LEU A 20 -1.94 -18.51 -5.55
C LEU A 20 -1.96 -19.75 -6.47
N THR A 21 -1.21 -19.71 -7.58
CA THR A 21 -1.01 -20.88 -8.45
C THR A 21 0.18 -21.76 -8.06
N GLY A 22 0.85 -21.45 -6.95
CA GLY A 22 2.02 -22.19 -6.46
C GLY A 22 3.32 -21.87 -7.19
N LEU A 23 3.35 -20.76 -7.94
CA LEU A 23 4.49 -20.33 -8.74
C LEU A 23 5.24 -19.19 -8.03
N ALA A 24 6.56 -19.12 -8.21
CA ALA A 24 7.39 -17.98 -7.83
C ALA A 24 8.16 -17.44 -9.04
N HIS A 25 8.41 -16.14 -9.06
CA HIS A 25 9.15 -15.49 -10.14
C HIS A 25 10.64 -15.82 -10.08
N SER A 26 11.21 -15.89 -8.88
CA SER A 26 12.64 -16.13 -8.60
C SER A 26 13.62 -15.01 -8.95
N ASP A 27 13.28 -14.12 -9.89
CA ASP A 27 14.04 -12.90 -10.22
C ASP A 27 13.14 -11.66 -10.27
N LEU A 28 12.27 -11.52 -9.28
CA LEU A 28 11.43 -10.33 -9.16
C LEU A 28 12.32 -9.10 -8.87
N SER A 29 12.44 -8.20 -9.84
CA SER A 29 13.32 -7.02 -9.75
C SER A 29 12.83 -5.88 -10.62
N SER A 30 13.50 -4.71 -10.54
CA SER A 30 13.18 -3.57 -11.40
C SER A 30 13.48 -3.81 -12.88
N LYS A 31 14.25 -4.85 -13.22
CA LYS A 31 14.50 -5.28 -14.61
C LYS A 31 13.34 -6.08 -15.19
N ASN A 32 12.60 -6.79 -14.33
CA ASN A 32 11.52 -7.70 -14.72
C ASN A 32 10.12 -7.14 -14.44
N VAL A 33 10.03 -5.83 -14.23
CA VAL A 33 8.76 -5.10 -14.11
C VAL A 33 8.77 -3.92 -15.08
N LEU A 34 8.00 -4.05 -16.16
CA LEU A 34 7.73 -2.95 -17.09
C LEU A 34 6.70 -2.02 -16.47
N VAL A 35 6.97 -0.72 -16.52
CA VAL A 35 6.17 0.30 -15.84
C VAL A 35 5.75 1.42 -16.78
N ASP A 36 4.48 1.83 -16.67
CA ASP A 36 3.96 3.07 -17.22
C ASP A 36 3.43 3.92 -16.04
N PRO A 37 4.27 4.80 -15.47
CA PRO A 37 3.88 5.63 -14.33
C PRO A 37 2.78 6.65 -14.67
N LYS A 38 2.62 7.03 -15.94
CA LYS A 38 1.61 8.02 -16.36
C LYS A 38 0.22 7.38 -16.42
N GLY A 39 0.10 6.20 -17.02
CA GLY A 39 -1.13 5.41 -17.02
C GLY A 39 -1.34 4.56 -15.76
N GLY A 40 -0.35 4.54 -14.85
CA GLY A 40 -0.39 3.74 -13.63
C GLY A 40 -0.46 2.24 -13.91
N ASN A 41 0.15 1.77 -15.00
CA ASN A 41 0.17 0.37 -15.43
C ASN A 41 1.52 -0.28 -15.14
N CYS A 42 1.52 -1.60 -14.98
CA CYS A 42 2.74 -2.40 -15.03
C CYS A 42 2.47 -3.80 -15.57
N ALA A 43 3.54 -4.44 -16.02
CA ALA A 43 3.57 -5.85 -16.39
C ALA A 43 4.80 -6.49 -15.77
N VAL A 44 4.60 -7.61 -15.07
CA VAL A 44 5.68 -8.51 -14.67
C VAL A 44 6.03 -9.35 -15.89
N ILE A 45 7.30 -9.34 -16.29
CA ILE A 45 7.80 -10.07 -17.46
C ILE A 45 8.71 -11.22 -17.02
N ASP A 46 9.36 -11.89 -17.97
CA ASP A 46 10.32 -12.97 -17.69
C ASP A 46 9.70 -14.12 -16.88
N ILE A 47 8.54 -14.59 -17.39
CA ILE A 47 7.69 -15.62 -16.77
C ILE A 47 7.89 -17.02 -17.38
N ASP A 48 8.95 -17.21 -18.16
CA ASP A 48 9.33 -18.50 -18.72
C ASP A 48 10.14 -19.36 -17.74
N SER A 49 10.83 -18.72 -16.79
CA SER A 49 11.72 -19.34 -15.80
C SER A 49 11.12 -19.38 -14.39
N LEU A 50 9.80 -19.63 -14.30
CA LEU A 50 9.10 -19.67 -13.00
C LEU A 50 9.49 -20.89 -12.17
N VAL A 51 9.69 -20.67 -10.87
CA VAL A 51 10.00 -21.73 -9.92
C VAL A 51 8.72 -22.43 -9.47
N VAL A 52 8.76 -23.76 -9.54
CA VAL A 52 7.77 -24.63 -8.92
C VAL A 52 8.47 -25.45 -7.85
N PRO A 53 8.15 -25.24 -6.55
CA PRO A 53 8.80 -25.94 -5.46
C PRO A 53 8.89 -27.45 -5.71
N ARG A 54 10.11 -27.99 -5.66
CA ARG A 54 10.43 -29.42 -5.87
C ARG A 54 10.17 -29.99 -7.26
N ARG A 55 9.81 -29.16 -8.26
CA ARG A 55 9.57 -29.62 -9.63
C ARG A 55 10.42 -28.88 -10.66
N PHE A 56 10.49 -27.56 -10.58
CA PHE A 56 11.31 -26.72 -11.45
C PHE A 56 12.16 -25.80 -10.57
N ALA A 57 13.47 -26.03 -10.60
CA ALA A 57 14.44 -25.26 -9.83
C ALA A 57 14.70 -23.90 -10.52
N PRO A 58 15.14 -22.88 -9.77
CA PRO A 58 15.49 -21.59 -10.36
C PRO A 58 16.75 -21.67 -11.21
N ASP A 59 16.73 -21.02 -12.37
CA ASP A 59 17.89 -20.89 -13.27
C ASP A 59 18.86 -19.79 -12.79
N VAL A 60 18.36 -18.81 -12.03
CA VAL A 60 19.12 -17.69 -11.48
C VAL A 60 18.83 -17.50 -9.99
N LEU A 61 19.77 -16.91 -9.23
CA LEU A 61 19.53 -16.56 -7.82
C LEU A 61 18.74 -15.25 -7.65
N GLY A 62 18.61 -14.48 -8.73
CA GLY A 62 17.95 -13.18 -8.77
C GLY A 62 18.91 -12.03 -9.03
N THR A 63 18.34 -10.83 -9.16
CA THR A 63 19.06 -9.58 -9.44
C THR A 63 19.62 -8.98 -8.14
N PRO A 64 20.92 -8.59 -8.09
CA PRO A 64 21.51 -7.91 -6.93
C PRO A 64 20.66 -6.73 -6.45
N GLY A 65 20.49 -6.59 -5.14
CA GLY A 65 19.54 -5.65 -4.55
C GLY A 65 18.19 -6.28 -4.17
N TYR A 66 17.72 -7.29 -4.91
CA TYR A 66 16.41 -7.91 -4.71
C TYR A 66 16.49 -9.35 -4.19
N ILE A 67 17.67 -9.96 -4.23
CA ILE A 67 17.92 -11.31 -3.69
C ILE A 67 17.62 -11.31 -2.19
N ALA A 68 16.81 -12.27 -1.74
CA ALA A 68 16.47 -12.42 -0.33
C ALA A 68 17.72 -12.75 0.52
N PRO A 69 17.84 -12.22 1.76
CA PRO A 69 19.04 -12.36 2.56
C PRO A 69 19.50 -13.79 2.79
N GLU A 70 18.57 -14.73 2.96
CA GLU A 70 18.82 -16.15 3.16
C GLU A 70 19.37 -16.86 1.91
N VAL A 71 18.98 -16.42 0.72
CA VAL A 71 19.53 -16.94 -0.55
C VAL A 71 20.94 -16.40 -0.72
N LEU A 72 21.14 -15.09 -0.51
CA LEU A 72 22.45 -14.49 -0.63
C LEU A 72 23.43 -15.11 0.38
N ALA A 73 23.04 -15.22 1.66
CA ALA A 73 23.86 -15.80 2.73
C ALA A 73 24.38 -17.23 2.43
N THR A 74 23.64 -17.99 1.62
CA THR A 74 23.97 -19.38 1.28
C THR A 74 24.48 -19.56 -0.15
N GLN A 75 24.66 -18.47 -0.91
CA GLN A 75 25.05 -18.54 -2.33
C GLN A 75 26.42 -19.19 -2.57
N ARG A 76 27.32 -19.10 -1.58
CA ARG A 76 28.68 -19.68 -1.62
C ARG A 76 28.69 -21.19 -1.36
N LEU A 77 27.58 -21.79 -0.93
CA LEU A 77 27.48 -23.24 -0.73
C LEU A 77 27.43 -23.98 -2.08
N PRO A 78 28.00 -25.20 -2.16
CA PRO A 78 27.95 -26.01 -3.37
C PRO A 78 26.53 -26.23 -3.89
N VAL A 79 26.40 -26.43 -5.21
CA VAL A 79 25.12 -26.82 -5.82
C VAL A 79 24.71 -28.18 -5.25
N GLY A 80 23.48 -28.28 -4.76
CA GLY A 80 22.95 -29.50 -4.13
C GLY A 80 23.18 -29.60 -2.61
N ASP A 81 23.86 -28.64 -1.98
CA ASP A 81 23.96 -28.60 -0.52
C ASP A 81 22.56 -28.45 0.11
N PRO A 82 22.17 -29.31 1.07
CA PRO A 82 20.83 -29.28 1.68
C PRO A 82 20.55 -27.99 2.47
N ASN A 83 21.58 -27.25 2.84
CA ASN A 83 21.46 -25.96 3.54
C ASN A 83 21.37 -24.77 2.59
N ARG A 84 21.67 -24.96 1.29
CA ARG A 84 21.56 -23.90 0.29
C ARG A 84 20.10 -23.50 0.12
N LYS A 85 19.82 -22.21 0.30
CA LYS A 85 18.49 -21.65 0.07
C LYS A 85 18.40 -21.20 -1.38
N LEU A 86 17.31 -21.56 -2.02
CA LEU A 86 17.02 -21.24 -3.41
C LEU A 86 15.81 -20.32 -3.47
N PRO A 87 15.71 -19.49 -4.53
CA PRO A 87 14.51 -18.72 -4.79
C PRO A 87 13.22 -19.56 -4.72
N GLU A 88 12.20 -18.99 -4.09
CA GLU A 88 10.87 -19.58 -3.90
C GLU A 88 9.84 -18.46 -3.65
N ILE A 89 8.58 -18.82 -3.37
CA ILE A 89 7.52 -17.82 -3.09
C ILE A 89 7.95 -16.88 -1.95
N SER A 90 8.58 -17.42 -0.90
CA SER A 90 9.02 -16.64 0.25
C SER A 90 10.06 -15.56 -0.13
N THR A 91 10.87 -15.79 -1.16
CA THR A 91 11.89 -14.84 -1.63
C THR A 91 11.28 -13.73 -2.48
N ASP A 92 10.26 -14.03 -3.28
CA ASP A 92 9.47 -12.98 -3.95
C ASP A 92 8.81 -12.04 -2.91
N LEU A 93 8.41 -12.56 -1.74
CA LEU A 93 7.88 -11.76 -0.65
C LEU A 93 8.93 -10.87 0.05
N HIS A 94 10.22 -11.04 -0.26
CA HIS A 94 11.26 -10.07 0.06
C HIS A 94 11.44 -9.04 -1.06
N ALA A 95 11.50 -9.49 -2.32
CA ALA A 95 11.70 -8.60 -3.45
C ALA A 95 10.53 -7.63 -3.69
N LEU A 96 9.28 -8.09 -3.51
CA LEU A 96 8.08 -7.27 -3.69
C LEU A 96 8.08 -6.01 -2.81
N PRO A 97 8.29 -6.08 -1.47
CA PRO A 97 8.36 -4.88 -0.66
C PRO A 97 9.56 -3.99 -0.98
N VAL A 98 10.69 -4.54 -1.47
CA VAL A 98 11.82 -3.72 -1.95
C VAL A 98 11.36 -2.85 -3.12
N LEU A 99 10.69 -3.45 -4.12
CA LEU A 99 10.15 -2.73 -5.27
C LEU A 99 9.11 -1.68 -4.86
N ILE A 100 8.15 -2.04 -4.00
CA ILE A 100 7.12 -1.09 -3.52
C ILE A 100 7.78 0.09 -2.80
N TYR A 101 8.79 -0.19 -1.96
CA TYR A 101 9.53 0.83 -1.24
C TYR A 101 10.26 1.78 -2.20
N GLU A 102 10.99 1.25 -3.18
CA GLU A 102 11.71 2.04 -4.18
C GLU A 102 10.77 2.89 -5.06
N TYR A 103 9.64 2.32 -5.49
CA TYR A 103 8.66 3.05 -6.31
C TYR A 103 7.90 4.13 -5.53
N LEU A 104 7.75 4.01 -4.21
CA LEU A 104 7.07 5.04 -3.41
C LEU A 104 8.02 6.06 -2.79
N LEU A 105 9.26 5.67 -2.47
CA LEU A 105 10.19 6.45 -1.65
C LEU A 105 11.54 6.75 -2.32
N ARG A 106 11.80 6.25 -3.55
CA ARG A 106 12.97 6.56 -4.39
C ARG A 106 14.33 6.25 -3.75
N ARG A 107 14.37 5.24 -2.88
CA ARG A 107 15.58 4.75 -2.23
C ARG A 107 15.41 3.27 -1.91
N HIS A 108 16.52 2.56 -1.71
CA HIS A 108 16.49 1.15 -1.35
C HIS A 108 16.33 0.98 0.18
N PRO A 109 15.50 0.05 0.69
CA PRO A 109 15.24 -0.10 2.12
C PRO A 109 16.44 -0.58 2.93
N LEU A 110 17.42 -1.23 2.30
CA LEU A 110 18.62 -1.76 2.97
C LEU A 110 19.91 -0.96 2.70
N ARG A 111 19.91 -0.03 1.74
CA ARG A 111 21.12 0.73 1.39
C ARG A 111 21.18 2.00 2.23
N GLY A 112 21.97 1.95 3.29
CA GLY A 112 22.29 3.09 4.16
C GLY A 112 23.81 3.23 4.36
N PRO A 113 24.25 4.07 5.31
CA PRO A 113 25.67 4.37 5.51
C PRO A 113 26.44 3.32 6.33
N LYS A 114 25.81 2.21 6.74
CA LYS A 114 26.48 1.17 7.54
C LYS A 114 27.46 0.40 6.66
N VAL A 115 28.72 0.38 7.09
CA VAL A 115 29.78 -0.46 6.49
C VAL A 115 29.98 -1.68 7.37
N ASN A 116 29.82 -2.86 6.78
CA ASN A 116 29.92 -4.17 7.41
C ASN A 116 31.26 -4.87 7.16
N SER A 117 31.99 -4.48 6.11
CA SER A 117 33.37 -4.90 5.83
C SER A 117 34.18 -3.77 5.15
N VAL A 118 35.47 -3.71 5.45
CA VAL A 118 36.44 -2.82 4.78
C VAL A 118 37.38 -3.59 3.84
N ASP A 119 37.21 -4.91 3.74
CA ASP A 119 38.11 -5.78 2.96
C ASP A 119 37.91 -5.57 1.45
N SER A 120 36.65 -5.47 1.01
CA SER A 120 36.27 -5.17 -0.38
C SER A 120 34.83 -4.66 -0.45
N ALA A 121 34.47 -3.97 -1.55
CA ALA A 121 33.11 -3.52 -1.78
C ALA A 121 32.15 -4.69 -2.00
N GLU A 122 32.62 -5.77 -2.61
CA GLU A 122 31.84 -6.98 -2.87
C GLU A 122 31.49 -7.73 -1.58
N GLU A 123 32.44 -7.84 -0.64
CA GLU A 123 32.18 -8.43 0.67
C GLU A 123 31.25 -7.55 1.50
N ASP A 124 31.41 -6.23 1.44
CA ASP A 124 30.50 -5.31 2.13
C ASP A 124 29.07 -5.40 1.59
N GLU A 125 28.88 -5.37 0.28
CA GLU A 125 27.57 -5.53 -0.38
C GLU A 125 26.95 -6.90 -0.01
N PHE A 126 27.74 -7.97 -0.03
CA PHE A 126 27.30 -9.31 0.38
C PHE A 126 26.74 -9.32 1.81
N LEU A 127 27.47 -8.73 2.75
CA LEU A 127 27.05 -8.66 4.15
C LEU A 127 25.83 -7.73 4.31
N SER A 128 25.86 -6.55 3.69
CA SER A 128 24.85 -5.50 3.81
C SER A 128 23.51 -5.85 3.15
N MET A 129 23.51 -6.71 2.14
CA MET A 129 22.30 -7.19 1.48
C MET A 129 21.88 -8.60 1.93
N GLY A 130 22.77 -9.32 2.61
CA GLY A 130 22.57 -10.70 3.04
C GLY A 130 22.62 -10.85 4.56
N PRO A 131 23.61 -11.56 5.13
CA PRO A 131 23.64 -11.93 6.55
C PRO A 131 23.51 -10.78 7.55
N LYS A 132 23.96 -9.57 7.22
CA LYS A 132 23.93 -8.38 8.08
C LYS A 132 22.97 -7.30 7.56
N ALA A 133 22.05 -7.66 6.67
CA ALA A 133 21.04 -6.73 6.16
C ALA A 133 20.28 -6.06 7.29
N LEU A 134 20.15 -4.73 7.19
CA LEU A 134 19.51 -3.90 8.20
C LEU A 134 18.66 -2.82 7.53
N PHE A 135 17.40 -2.71 7.94
CA PHE A 135 16.49 -1.70 7.43
C PHE A 135 16.96 -0.28 7.80
N ILE A 136 16.97 0.65 6.83
CA ILE A 136 17.41 2.03 7.07
C ILE A 136 16.48 2.82 8.01
N GLU A 137 15.25 2.34 8.20
CA GLU A 137 14.26 2.89 9.15
C GLU A 137 13.98 1.93 10.31
N HIS A 138 14.91 1.03 10.62
CA HIS A 138 14.74 0.08 11.72
C HIS A 138 14.43 0.82 13.04
N PRO A 139 13.43 0.41 13.83
CA PRO A 139 12.92 1.20 14.95
C PRO A 139 13.93 1.39 16.09
N THR A 140 14.74 0.37 16.37
CA THR A 140 15.69 0.38 17.50
C THR A 140 17.16 0.50 17.08
N ASP A 141 17.62 -0.28 16.10
CA ASP A 141 18.97 -0.14 15.52
C ASP A 141 19.05 0.95 14.44
N LYS A 142 19.64 2.11 14.77
CA LYS A 142 19.83 3.24 13.83
C LYS A 142 21.16 3.22 13.08
N SER A 143 21.97 2.17 13.22
CA SER A 143 23.32 2.12 12.63
C SER A 143 23.34 2.17 11.11
N ASN A 144 22.25 1.81 10.43
CA ASN A 144 22.08 1.95 8.97
C ASN A 144 21.18 3.12 8.55
N GLN A 145 20.86 4.04 9.47
CA GLN A 145 20.09 5.23 9.12
C GLN A 145 21.01 6.31 8.50
N PRO A 146 20.63 6.97 7.39
CA PRO A 146 21.36 8.13 6.87
C PRO A 146 21.55 9.22 7.92
N ARG A 147 22.75 9.81 7.99
CA ARG A 147 23.12 10.80 9.02
C ARG A 147 22.27 12.07 9.00
N GLU A 148 21.84 12.51 7.82
CA GLU A 148 20.94 13.66 7.65
C GLU A 148 19.48 13.34 8.04
N GLY A 149 19.21 12.11 8.48
CA GLY A 149 17.86 11.60 8.70
C GLY A 149 17.15 11.24 7.39
N ILE A 150 15.89 10.85 7.52
CA ILE A 150 15.05 10.42 6.40
C ILE A 150 13.95 11.45 6.22
N LYS A 151 14.02 12.19 5.10
CA LYS A 151 13.12 13.31 4.81
C LYS A 151 11.64 12.91 4.73
N VAL A 152 11.37 11.76 4.09
CA VAL A 152 10.02 11.21 3.93
C VAL A 152 10.04 9.77 4.47
N PRO A 153 9.78 9.57 5.78
CA PRO A 153 9.77 8.25 6.39
C PRO A 153 8.55 7.43 5.98
N VAL A 154 8.60 6.11 6.15
CA VAL A 154 7.47 5.19 5.83
C VAL A 154 6.20 5.56 6.59
N ASP A 155 6.33 6.15 7.78
CA ASP A 155 5.22 6.62 8.61
C ASP A 155 4.36 7.69 7.94
N THR A 156 4.88 8.38 6.92
CA THR A 156 4.10 9.33 6.10
C THR A 156 3.17 8.64 5.10
N LEU A 157 3.24 7.32 4.96
CA LEU A 157 2.48 6.54 3.98
C LEU A 157 1.16 5.95 4.52
N GLY A 158 0.80 6.28 5.76
CA GLY A 158 -0.48 5.91 6.36
C GLY A 158 -0.44 5.86 7.88
N PRO A 159 -1.58 5.49 8.52
CA PRO A 159 -1.68 5.33 9.95
C PRO A 159 -0.62 4.39 10.52
N THR A 160 -0.13 4.71 11.71
CA THR A 160 0.86 3.91 12.44
C THR A 160 0.36 3.53 13.82
N GLY A 161 0.77 2.36 14.29
CA GLY A 161 0.44 1.86 15.63
C GLY A 161 -0.96 1.28 15.78
N GLY A 162 -1.24 0.75 16.97
CA GLY A 162 -2.51 0.09 17.29
C GLY A 162 -2.75 -1.24 16.57
N ILE A 163 -3.97 -1.76 16.68
CA ILE A 163 -4.36 -3.06 16.12
C ILE A 163 -4.37 -3.10 14.59
N ASN A 164 -4.41 -1.92 13.95
CA ASN A 164 -4.54 -1.78 12.50
C ASN A 164 -3.21 -1.47 11.78
N ASP A 165 -2.06 -1.39 12.47
CA ASP A 165 -0.76 -1.03 11.86
C ASP A 165 -0.43 -1.93 10.65
N ARG A 166 -0.70 -3.23 10.75
CA ARG A 166 -0.47 -4.23 9.69
C ARG A 166 -1.49 -4.19 8.54
N LEU A 167 -2.45 -3.26 8.55
CA LEU A 167 -3.38 -3.03 7.44
C LEU A 167 -2.91 -1.92 6.49
N TYR A 168 -1.84 -1.19 6.86
CA TYR A 168 -1.31 -0.06 6.10
C TYR A 168 0.17 -0.24 5.79
N LEU A 169 0.67 0.52 4.81
CA LEU A 169 2.04 0.40 4.31
C LEU A 169 3.12 0.53 5.38
N PRO A 170 3.07 1.46 6.36
CA PRO A 170 4.12 1.57 7.37
C PRO A 170 4.31 0.28 8.18
N GLY A 171 3.22 -0.32 8.69
CA GLY A 171 3.28 -1.56 9.43
C GLY A 171 3.71 -2.76 8.59
N LEU A 172 3.32 -2.80 7.31
CA LEU A 172 3.80 -3.85 6.39
C LEU A 172 5.29 -3.71 6.07
N PHE A 173 5.81 -2.49 5.93
CA PHE A 173 7.25 -2.28 5.75
C PHE A 173 8.05 -2.72 6.98
N ARG A 174 7.56 -2.41 8.19
CA ARG A 174 8.18 -2.93 9.43
C ARG A 174 8.08 -4.44 9.51
N GLN A 175 6.93 -5.03 9.17
CA GLN A 175 6.79 -6.48 9.14
C GLN A 175 7.76 -7.13 8.12
N ALA A 176 7.94 -6.55 6.94
CA ALA A 176 8.85 -7.08 5.92
C ALA A 176 10.33 -6.92 6.29
N PHE A 177 10.73 -5.73 6.75
CA PHE A 177 12.15 -5.37 6.90
C PHE A 177 12.67 -5.39 8.33
N VAL A 178 11.81 -5.63 9.33
CA VAL A 178 12.20 -5.84 10.73
C VAL A 178 11.85 -7.27 11.13
N ASP A 179 10.57 -7.61 11.16
CA ASP A 179 10.12 -8.93 11.62
C ASP A 179 10.52 -10.06 10.67
N GLY A 180 10.44 -9.81 9.35
CA GLY A 180 10.55 -10.81 8.30
C GLY A 180 11.83 -10.77 7.48
N LEU A 181 12.73 -9.82 7.73
CA LEU A 181 13.96 -9.66 6.93
C LEU A 181 14.82 -10.91 7.00
N HIS A 182 15.11 -11.37 8.23
CA HIS A 182 15.86 -12.60 8.54
C HIS A 182 14.96 -13.75 9.00
N ASN A 183 13.64 -13.63 8.84
CA ASN A 183 12.67 -14.64 9.24
C ASN A 183 11.55 -14.76 8.18
N PRO A 184 11.79 -15.49 7.07
CA PRO A 184 10.89 -15.52 5.92
C PRO A 184 9.41 -15.82 6.24
N PRO A 185 9.07 -16.75 7.17
CA PRO A 185 7.67 -16.99 7.59
C PRO A 185 6.91 -15.79 8.13
N ARG A 186 7.60 -14.71 8.56
CA ARG A 186 6.95 -13.49 9.07
C ARG A 186 6.68 -12.44 7.99
N ARG A 187 7.14 -12.64 6.75
CA ARG A 187 6.95 -11.67 5.66
C ARG A 187 5.46 -11.49 5.31
N PRO A 188 5.02 -10.26 4.98
CA PRO A 188 3.68 -10.04 4.48
C PRO A 188 3.47 -10.74 3.14
N THR A 189 2.26 -11.23 2.90
CA THR A 189 1.89 -11.80 1.59
C THR A 189 1.67 -10.69 0.55
N ALA A 190 1.73 -11.04 -0.73
CA ALA A 190 1.38 -10.12 -1.82
C ALA A 190 -0.07 -9.59 -1.71
N GLN A 191 -0.99 -10.38 -1.14
CA GLN A 191 -2.36 -9.95 -0.86
C GLN A 191 -2.42 -8.84 0.20
N MET A 192 -1.63 -8.94 1.27
CA MET A 192 -1.57 -7.90 2.30
C MET A 192 -1.09 -6.58 1.69
N TRP A 193 -0.06 -6.63 0.84
CA TRP A 193 0.42 -5.46 0.09
C TRP A 193 -0.65 -4.87 -0.81
N GLU A 194 -1.34 -5.68 -1.63
CA GLU A 194 -2.42 -5.20 -2.50
C GLU A 194 -3.50 -4.47 -1.69
N GLN A 195 -3.96 -5.07 -0.58
CA GLN A 195 -4.99 -4.47 0.28
C GLN A 195 -4.53 -3.17 0.94
N ALA A 196 -3.30 -3.13 1.48
CA ALA A 196 -2.75 -1.93 2.10
C ALA A 196 -2.59 -0.78 1.10
N LEU A 197 -2.17 -1.08 -0.14
CA LEU A 197 -2.05 -0.09 -1.20
C LEU A 197 -3.42 0.52 -1.56
N TYR A 198 -4.48 -0.28 -1.65
CA TYR A 198 -5.85 0.22 -1.83
C TYR A 198 -6.28 1.11 -0.68
N ARG A 199 -6.07 0.66 0.57
CA ARG A 199 -6.39 1.46 1.75
C ARG A 199 -5.64 2.80 1.76
N THR A 200 -4.35 2.81 1.40
CA THR A 200 -3.58 4.07 1.29
C THR A 200 -4.12 4.99 0.19
N ALA A 201 -4.64 4.45 -0.92
CA ALA A 201 -5.27 5.27 -1.96
C ALA A 201 -6.58 5.93 -1.50
N ASP A 202 -7.27 5.34 -0.54
CA ASP A 202 -8.44 5.93 0.11
C ASP A 202 -8.09 7.10 1.04
N LEU A 203 -6.83 7.19 1.46
CA LEU A 203 -6.32 8.27 2.31
C LEU A 203 -5.67 9.42 1.53
N LEU A 204 -5.75 9.44 0.19
CA LEU A 204 -5.06 10.44 -0.61
C LEU A 204 -5.69 11.83 -0.56
N ILE A 205 -4.86 12.83 -0.27
CA ILE A 205 -5.13 14.27 -0.36
C ILE A 205 -4.41 14.85 -1.59
N PRO A 206 -5.10 15.56 -2.51
CA PRO A 206 -4.44 16.35 -3.54
C PRO A 206 -3.67 17.52 -2.90
N CYS A 207 -2.39 17.66 -3.24
CA CYS A 207 -1.57 18.78 -2.79
C CYS A 207 -1.95 20.07 -3.54
N GLY A 208 -2.36 21.11 -2.80
CA GLY A 208 -2.73 22.40 -3.39
C GLY A 208 -1.56 23.20 -3.96
N ASN A 209 -0.31 22.82 -3.67
CA ASN A 209 0.86 23.41 -4.32
C ASN A 209 1.00 22.89 -5.77
N GLY A 210 0.69 23.73 -6.74
CA GLY A 210 0.79 23.44 -8.18
C GLY A 210 2.20 23.05 -8.64
N SER A 211 3.26 23.44 -7.93
CA SER A 211 4.65 23.08 -8.23
C SER A 211 5.11 21.79 -7.54
N CYS A 212 4.30 21.17 -6.68
CA CYS A 212 4.64 19.90 -6.06
C CYS A 212 4.75 18.80 -7.14
N PRO A 213 5.91 18.12 -7.28
CA PRO A 213 6.06 17.05 -8.28
C PRO A 213 5.21 15.82 -7.95
N GLU A 214 4.96 15.57 -6.67
CA GLU A 214 4.26 14.37 -6.22
C GLU A 214 2.73 14.47 -6.29
N LYS A 215 2.20 15.70 -6.23
CA LYS A 215 0.78 16.08 -6.38
C LYS A 215 -0.20 15.52 -5.35
N TRP A 216 0.15 14.49 -4.58
CA TRP A 216 -0.79 13.71 -3.76
C TRP A 216 -0.13 13.18 -2.51
N PHE A 217 -0.60 13.53 -1.30
CA PHE A 217 -0.09 13.02 -0.01
C PHE A 217 -1.10 12.19 0.75
N VAL A 218 -0.64 11.45 1.76
CA VAL A 218 -1.50 10.58 2.57
C VAL A 218 -1.99 11.36 3.79
N TYR A 219 -3.30 11.27 4.03
CA TYR A 219 -3.94 11.73 5.25
C TYR A 219 -3.46 10.92 6.45
N ILE A 220 -3.04 11.62 7.51
CA ILE A 220 -2.66 11.00 8.79
C ILE A 220 -3.56 11.55 9.90
N GLU A 221 -4.36 10.68 10.48
CA GLU A 221 -5.27 11.05 11.56
C GLU A 221 -4.54 11.63 12.77
N GLY A 222 -5.14 12.65 13.40
CA GLY A 222 -4.58 13.32 14.58
C GLY A 222 -3.40 14.26 14.29
N GLN A 223 -3.00 14.42 13.03
CA GLN A 223 -1.92 15.34 12.63
C GLN A 223 -2.48 16.52 11.83
N SER A 224 -1.74 17.63 11.82
CA SER A 224 -1.98 18.71 10.86
C SER A 224 -1.61 18.23 9.46
N GLN A 225 -2.52 18.35 8.50
CA GLN A 225 -2.31 17.78 7.17
C GLN A 225 -1.28 18.59 6.39
N GLN A 226 -0.09 17.99 6.22
CA GLN A 226 1.03 18.60 5.53
C GLN A 226 1.65 17.63 4.52
N CYS A 227 1.84 18.13 3.30
CA CYS A 227 2.49 17.39 2.22
C CYS A 227 3.98 17.13 2.55
N PRO A 228 4.43 15.88 2.70
CA PRO A 228 5.80 15.58 3.13
C PRO A 228 6.85 15.88 2.06
N TRP A 229 6.46 16.10 0.80
CA TRP A 229 7.40 16.37 -0.28
C TRP A 229 7.68 17.86 -0.52
N CYS A 230 6.72 18.73 -0.21
CA CYS A 230 6.85 20.17 -0.46
C CYS A 230 6.39 21.06 0.70
N ASN A 231 6.04 20.48 1.85
CA ASN A 231 5.60 21.16 3.07
C ASN A 231 4.32 22.00 2.94
N TRP A 232 3.56 21.87 1.85
CA TRP A 232 2.27 22.53 1.69
C TRP A 232 1.31 22.05 2.76
N LYS A 233 0.65 22.99 3.44
CA LYS A 233 -0.32 22.70 4.49
C LYS A 233 -1.72 22.84 3.92
N LEU A 234 -2.59 21.88 4.26
CA LEU A 234 -4.00 21.99 3.97
C LEU A 234 -4.55 23.26 4.64
N ASN A 235 -5.32 24.04 3.89
CA ASN A 235 -5.85 25.34 4.31
C ASN A 235 -7.37 25.42 4.24
N GLU A 236 -8.02 24.47 3.57
CA GLU A 236 -9.46 24.33 3.51
C GLU A 236 -9.87 22.97 4.10
N PRO A 237 -11.00 22.90 4.84
CA PRO A 237 -11.47 21.63 5.37
C PRO A 237 -11.80 20.62 4.27
N LEU A 238 -11.37 19.37 4.46
CA LEU A 238 -11.78 18.23 3.62
C LEU A 238 -12.69 17.28 4.40
N PRO A 239 -13.73 16.71 3.76
CA PRO A 239 -14.54 15.68 4.39
C PRO A 239 -13.77 14.36 4.38
N VAL A 240 -13.71 13.69 5.53
CA VAL A 240 -13.28 12.31 5.70
C VAL A 240 -14.54 11.49 6.01
N LEU A 241 -14.75 10.44 5.22
CA LEU A 241 -15.90 9.54 5.33
C LEU A 241 -15.42 8.29 6.09
N ASP A 242 -15.69 8.22 7.39
CA ASP A 242 -15.37 7.05 8.20
C ASP A 242 -16.36 5.94 7.91
N PHE A 243 -15.85 4.77 7.55
CA PHE A 243 -16.69 3.63 7.23
C PHE A 243 -17.24 3.00 8.50
N MET A 244 -18.56 2.85 8.53
CA MET A 244 -19.33 2.25 9.60
C MET A 244 -20.03 0.99 9.07
N PHE A 245 -20.11 -0.05 9.91
CA PHE A 245 -20.84 -1.27 9.60
C PHE A 245 -21.84 -1.63 10.69
N ALA A 246 -22.91 -2.31 10.31
CA ALA A 246 -23.96 -2.75 11.22
C ALA A 246 -23.85 -4.25 11.51
N PRO A 247 -23.21 -4.71 12.60
CA PRO A 247 -23.27 -6.11 13.02
C PRO A 247 -24.70 -6.57 13.34
N ARG A 248 -25.57 -5.63 13.72
CA ARG A 248 -27.02 -5.79 13.87
C ARG A 248 -27.68 -4.58 13.23
N LYS A 249 -28.81 -4.78 12.54
CA LYS A 249 -29.51 -3.71 11.82
C LYS A 249 -29.76 -2.50 12.75
N GLY A 250 -29.29 -1.33 12.34
CA GLY A 250 -29.40 -0.08 13.09
C GLY A 250 -28.35 0.16 14.18
N GLN A 251 -27.48 -0.81 14.47
CA GLN A 251 -26.36 -0.64 15.42
C GLN A 251 -25.05 -0.56 14.67
N TYR A 252 -24.57 0.66 14.39
CA TYR A 252 -23.35 0.88 13.63
C TYR A 252 -22.10 0.90 14.53
N ARG A 253 -20.98 0.42 13.98
CA ARG A 253 -19.65 0.45 14.59
C ARG A 253 -18.61 0.87 13.56
N GLU A 254 -17.54 1.49 14.02
CA GLU A 254 -16.42 1.91 13.17
C GLU A 254 -15.69 0.69 12.58
N GLU A 255 -15.33 0.76 11.29
CA GLU A 255 -14.49 -0.24 10.64
C GLU A 255 -12.98 0.01 10.82
N GLY A 256 -12.58 1.17 11.34
CA GLY A 256 -11.17 1.57 11.41
C GLY A 256 -10.56 1.85 10.02
N HIS A 257 -11.40 2.29 9.08
CA HIS A 257 -11.00 2.70 7.73
C HIS A 257 -11.87 3.86 7.29
N CYS A 258 -11.30 4.76 6.50
CA CYS A 258 -12.00 5.93 5.99
C CYS A 258 -11.61 6.24 4.55
N LEU A 259 -12.42 7.10 3.93
CA LEU A 259 -12.18 7.65 2.59
C LEU A 259 -12.04 9.17 2.70
N VAL A 260 -10.88 9.68 2.30
CA VAL A 260 -10.64 11.12 2.18
C VAL A 260 -11.37 11.63 0.95
N GLY A 261 -12.26 12.59 1.17
CA GLY A 261 -12.97 13.30 0.13
C GLY A 261 -12.12 14.43 -0.44
N PHE A 262 -12.10 14.49 -1.77
CA PHE A 262 -11.66 15.64 -2.54
C PHE A 262 -12.60 15.81 -3.73
N ASN A 263 -12.47 16.91 -4.47
CA ASN A 263 -13.38 17.17 -5.58
C ASN A 263 -13.27 16.08 -6.65
N GLN A 264 -14.40 15.47 -7.03
CA GLN A 264 -14.48 14.31 -7.92
C GLN A 264 -13.89 13.02 -7.35
N ARG A 265 -13.86 12.84 -6.02
CA ARG A 265 -13.46 11.57 -5.40
C ARG A 265 -14.55 10.51 -5.62
N PRO A 266 -14.28 9.41 -6.34
CA PRO A 266 -15.27 8.36 -6.55
C PRO A 266 -15.42 7.45 -5.34
N LEU A 267 -16.65 7.01 -5.11
CA LEU A 267 -17.00 5.86 -4.29
C LEU A 267 -17.38 4.70 -5.22
N ASN A 268 -16.77 3.53 -5.01
CA ASN A 268 -17.05 2.32 -5.80
C ASN A 268 -17.76 1.29 -4.92
N LEU A 269 -18.12 0.13 -5.49
CA LEU A 269 -18.85 -0.91 -4.76
C LEU A 269 -18.16 -1.36 -3.46
N TRP A 270 -16.83 -1.46 -3.46
CA TRP A 270 -16.07 -1.82 -2.26
C TRP A 270 -16.00 -0.73 -1.19
N HIS A 271 -16.46 0.50 -1.46
CA HIS A 271 -16.69 1.52 -0.43
C HIS A 271 -18.10 1.39 0.15
N VAL A 272 -19.08 1.00 -0.69
CA VAL A 272 -20.50 0.88 -0.34
C VAL A 272 -20.80 -0.41 0.43
N ASN A 273 -20.11 -1.50 0.10
CA ASN A 273 -20.35 -2.82 0.66
C ASN A 273 -19.05 -3.45 1.15
N ARG A 274 -19.01 -3.81 2.44
CA ARG A 274 -17.82 -4.34 3.10
C ARG A 274 -17.44 -5.76 2.69
N GLY A 275 -18.35 -6.47 2.03
CA GLY A 275 -18.10 -7.79 1.45
C GLY A 275 -17.42 -7.76 0.09
N ILE A 276 -17.24 -6.58 -0.51
CA ILE A 276 -16.63 -6.41 -1.83
C ILE A 276 -15.22 -5.86 -1.66
N TYR A 277 -14.25 -6.51 -2.29
CA TYR A 277 -12.84 -6.11 -2.28
C TYR A 277 -12.42 -5.64 -3.69
N PRO A 278 -11.53 -4.64 -3.82
CA PRO A 278 -11.14 -4.05 -5.12
C PRO A 278 -10.20 -4.95 -5.97
N THR A 279 -10.53 -6.23 -6.10
CA THR A 279 -9.79 -7.27 -6.81
C THR A 279 -10.11 -7.27 -8.31
N GLU A 280 -9.67 -8.30 -9.04
CA GLU A 280 -9.96 -8.52 -10.46
C GLU A 280 -11.42 -8.88 -10.68
N GLY A 281 -11.98 -8.44 -11.81
CA GLY A 281 -13.36 -8.75 -12.20
C GLY A 281 -14.44 -8.00 -11.42
N VAL A 282 -14.10 -7.34 -10.31
CA VAL A 282 -15.04 -6.48 -9.58
C VAL A 282 -15.37 -5.24 -10.41
N ASP A 283 -16.66 -4.91 -10.50
CA ASP A 283 -17.14 -3.71 -11.17
C ASP A 283 -16.56 -2.44 -10.52
N ARG A 284 -15.93 -1.61 -11.35
CA ARG A 284 -15.26 -0.35 -10.97
C ARG A 284 -16.10 0.87 -11.31
N THR A 285 -17.36 0.68 -11.70
CA THR A 285 -18.30 1.78 -11.94
C THR A 285 -18.49 2.57 -10.65
N THR A 286 -18.29 3.88 -10.75
CA THR A 286 -18.46 4.82 -9.64
C THR A 286 -19.93 4.86 -9.21
N GLN A 287 -20.20 4.51 -7.95
CA GLN A 287 -21.53 4.41 -7.37
C GLN A 287 -22.03 5.75 -6.83
N ALA A 288 -21.13 6.54 -6.24
CA ALA A 288 -21.35 7.90 -5.77
C ALA A 288 -20.03 8.66 -5.86
N TYR A 289 -20.02 9.98 -5.69
CA TYR A 289 -18.76 10.73 -5.64
C TYR A 289 -18.86 12.00 -4.80
N VAL A 290 -17.75 12.35 -4.15
CA VAL A 290 -17.63 13.61 -3.41
C VAL A 290 -17.33 14.73 -4.41
N ALA A 291 -18.03 15.85 -4.25
CA ALA A 291 -17.80 17.06 -5.04
C ALA A 291 -17.84 18.31 -4.15
N LYS A 292 -17.14 19.36 -4.59
CA LYS A 292 -17.27 20.71 -4.00
C LYS A 292 -18.18 21.54 -4.89
N HIS A 293 -19.35 21.94 -4.39
CA HIS A 293 -20.33 22.75 -5.12
C HIS A 293 -20.70 23.98 -4.30
N GLN A 294 -20.55 25.18 -4.88
CA GLN A 294 -20.85 26.47 -4.23
C GLN A 294 -20.23 26.60 -2.81
N GLY A 295 -18.99 26.13 -2.65
CA GLY A 295 -18.27 26.17 -1.37
C GLY A 295 -18.65 25.07 -0.37
N GLN A 296 -19.63 24.24 -0.66
CA GLN A 296 -20.05 23.11 0.18
C GLN A 296 -19.55 21.77 -0.38
N TRP A 297 -19.17 20.87 0.52
CA TRP A 297 -18.90 19.49 0.18
C TRP A 297 -20.22 18.71 0.11
N ILE A 298 -20.41 17.96 -0.98
CA ILE A 298 -21.60 17.15 -1.22
C ILE A 298 -21.19 15.74 -1.66
N LEU A 299 -22.03 14.76 -1.36
CA LEU A 299 -21.94 13.40 -1.90
C LEU A 299 -23.08 13.19 -2.89
N ILE A 300 -22.72 12.98 -4.15
CA ILE A 300 -23.67 12.82 -5.26
C ILE A 300 -23.90 11.33 -5.50
N ASN A 301 -25.16 10.90 -5.45
CA ASN A 301 -25.55 9.53 -5.75
C ASN A 301 -25.61 9.33 -7.27
N LYS A 302 -24.86 8.35 -7.80
CA LYS A 302 -24.91 8.00 -9.22
C LYS A 302 -25.73 6.74 -9.46
N HIS A 303 -25.53 5.70 -8.67
CA HIS A 303 -26.09 4.36 -8.92
C HIS A 303 -26.61 3.63 -7.67
N LEU A 304 -26.56 4.23 -6.48
CA LEU A 304 -27.07 3.61 -5.25
C LEU A 304 -28.59 3.67 -5.19
N ASP A 305 -29.25 2.54 -4.95
CA ASP A 305 -30.72 2.47 -4.89
C ASP A 305 -31.27 2.83 -3.49
N THR A 306 -30.48 2.61 -2.44
CA THR A 306 -30.94 2.67 -1.05
C THR A 306 -30.15 3.66 -0.19
N MET A 307 -29.55 4.67 -0.83
CA MET A 307 -28.83 5.72 -0.13
C MET A 307 -29.79 6.63 0.66
N ILE A 308 -29.48 6.85 1.94
CA ILE A 308 -30.29 7.68 2.85
C ILE A 308 -29.45 8.83 3.39
N SER A 309 -30.02 10.04 3.37
CA SER A 309 -29.41 11.27 3.87
C SER A 309 -29.33 11.29 5.40
N PRO A 310 -28.59 12.24 5.99
CA PRO A 310 -28.56 12.42 7.45
C PRO A 310 -29.92 12.76 8.06
N SER A 311 -30.86 13.30 7.26
CA SER A 311 -32.22 13.58 7.70
C SER A 311 -33.17 12.39 7.57
N GLY A 312 -32.67 11.21 7.17
CA GLY A 312 -33.48 10.00 7.02
C GLY A 312 -34.24 9.92 5.69
N ASN A 313 -34.02 10.86 4.76
CA ASN A 313 -34.70 10.89 3.47
C ASN A 313 -33.90 10.10 2.41
N PRO A 314 -34.56 9.39 1.48
CA PRO A 314 -33.89 8.81 0.32
C PRO A 314 -33.14 9.87 -0.48
N VAL A 315 -31.97 9.50 -1.01
CA VAL A 315 -31.19 10.32 -1.96
C VAL A 315 -31.28 9.63 -3.32
N PRO A 316 -32.19 10.03 -4.22
CA PRO A 316 -32.33 9.41 -5.54
C PRO A 316 -31.06 9.56 -6.40
N LYS A 317 -30.92 8.69 -7.41
CA LYS A 317 -29.84 8.79 -8.41
C LYS A 317 -29.88 10.18 -9.07
N GLY A 318 -28.71 10.80 -9.19
CA GLY A 318 -28.53 12.18 -9.68
C GLY A 318 -28.72 13.26 -8.62
N GLN A 319 -29.18 12.94 -7.41
CA GLN A 319 -29.27 13.88 -6.29
C GLN A 319 -28.07 13.78 -5.35
N ALA A 320 -28.00 14.70 -4.39
CA ALA A 320 -26.88 14.83 -3.49
C ALA A 320 -27.33 15.16 -2.05
N CYS A 321 -26.47 14.83 -1.09
CA CYS A 321 -26.59 15.31 0.28
C CYS A 321 -25.33 16.07 0.69
N VAL A 322 -25.48 17.03 1.60
CA VAL A 322 -24.36 17.84 2.11
C VAL A 322 -23.53 17.02 3.09
N LEU A 323 -22.21 17.10 2.95
CA LEU A 323 -21.24 16.55 3.89
C LEU A 323 -20.94 17.60 4.96
N LYS A 324 -21.46 17.38 6.18
CA LYS A 324 -21.20 18.24 7.34
C LYS A 324 -20.62 17.39 8.47
N GLU A 325 -19.82 18.01 9.32
CA GLU A 325 -19.30 17.38 10.55
C GLU A 325 -20.41 16.63 11.31
N GLY A 326 -20.13 15.38 11.70
CA GLY A 326 -21.04 14.53 12.46
C GLY A 326 -22.25 14.00 11.69
N SER A 327 -22.36 14.28 10.38
CA SER A 327 -23.45 13.73 9.57
C SER A 327 -23.22 12.25 9.31
N GLU A 328 -24.29 11.46 9.36
CA GLU A 328 -24.28 10.04 9.02
C GLU A 328 -25.08 9.80 7.74
N ILE A 329 -24.50 9.07 6.78
CA ILE A 329 -25.13 8.81 5.49
C ILE A 329 -25.11 7.31 5.23
N LEU A 330 -26.28 6.70 5.05
CA LEU A 330 -26.36 5.30 4.68
C LEU A 330 -26.07 5.16 3.19
N LEU A 331 -25.05 4.40 2.80
CA LEU A 331 -24.73 4.16 1.39
C LEU A 331 -25.56 3.01 0.81
N SER A 332 -25.82 1.97 1.60
CA SER A 332 -26.71 0.86 1.25
C SER A 332 -27.34 0.27 2.51
N ASN A 333 -28.60 -0.14 2.40
CA ASN A 333 -29.35 -0.85 3.44
C ASN A 333 -29.21 -2.39 3.37
N ASP A 334 -28.38 -2.92 2.47
CA ASP A 334 -28.06 -4.34 2.38
C ASP A 334 -27.35 -4.84 3.65
N ASP A 335 -27.36 -6.15 3.90
CA ASP A 335 -26.74 -6.77 5.08
C ASP A 335 -25.24 -6.43 5.27
N LYS A 336 -24.53 -6.19 4.17
CA LYS A 336 -23.11 -5.78 4.16
C LYS A 336 -22.92 -4.33 3.70
N GLY A 337 -24.00 -3.57 3.58
CA GLY A 337 -23.98 -2.15 3.26
C GLY A 337 -23.27 -1.35 4.35
N ARG A 338 -22.65 -0.25 3.94
CA ARG A 338 -21.97 0.68 4.83
C ARG A 338 -22.79 1.93 5.07
N MET A 339 -22.60 2.49 6.25
CA MET A 339 -22.88 3.89 6.54
C MET A 339 -21.54 4.64 6.57
N VAL A 340 -21.54 5.93 6.29
CA VAL A 340 -20.37 6.79 6.50
C VAL A 340 -20.70 7.86 7.53
N SER A 341 -19.81 8.05 8.49
CA SER A 341 -19.80 9.22 9.38
C SER A 341 -18.83 10.26 8.83
N ILE A 342 -19.22 11.53 8.86
CA ILE A 342 -18.45 12.61 8.25
C ILE A 342 -17.66 13.39 9.30
N ARG A 343 -16.35 13.48 9.09
CA ARG A 343 -15.46 14.42 9.80
C ARG A 343 -14.86 15.43 8.84
N MET A 344 -14.59 16.63 9.30
CA MET A 344 -13.97 17.72 8.55
C MET A 344 -12.57 17.95 9.10
N VAL A 345 -11.56 17.64 8.29
CA VAL A 345 -10.15 17.72 8.70
C VAL A 345 -9.47 18.94 8.10
N ARG A 346 -8.52 19.53 8.83
CA ARG A 346 -7.77 20.74 8.43
C ARG A 346 -6.28 20.51 8.41
#